data_AF-A0A814TKE3-F1
#
_entry.id   AF-A0A814TKE3-F1
#
_cell.length_a   1.000
_cell.length_b   1.000
_cell.length_c   1.000
_cell.angle_alpha   90.00
_cell.angle_beta   90.00
_cell.angle_gamma   90.00
#
_symmetry.space_group_name_H-M   'P 1'
#
loop_
_entity.id
_entity.type
_entity.pdbx_description
1 polymer ?
#
loop_
_entity_poly.entity_id
_entity_poly.type
_entity_poly.pdbx_seq_one_letter_code
_entity_poly.pdbx_strand_id
1 'polypeptide(L)'
;MLSVTLILLLTQNIACFYVDDGWDASFYLKSLIADFRADLYVLHSVTDPGTFYRNLMWSYFDKNINLHTGFSWIGCGSIFLREYAQRHIRYLHAYLKDNRNLVQLSDVFFSIWLNDIPSQFNIDIRSLPGSDIGLPFSSSSNFLQYQYQSSILATI
;
A
#
# COMPACT_ATOMS: atom_id res chain seq x y z
N MET A 1 -13.59 13.69 3.95
CA MET A 1 -12.53 13.81 4.96
C MET A 1 -12.23 12.37 5.34
N LEU A 2 -11.28 11.73 4.67
CA LEU A 2 -10.95 10.31 4.92
C LEU A 2 -10.32 10.23 6.31
N SER A 3 -10.95 9.48 7.21
CA SER A 3 -10.49 9.26 8.58
C SER A 3 -9.35 8.25 8.55
N VAL A 4 -8.17 8.71 8.11
CA VAL A 4 -6.97 7.88 8.06
C VAL A 4 -6.53 7.56 9.48
N THR A 5 -6.81 6.35 9.94
CA THR A 5 -6.35 5.88 11.25
C THR A 5 -4.98 5.23 11.08
N LEU A 6 -3.92 6.06 11.07
CA LEU A 6 -2.55 5.56 11.16
C LEU A 6 -2.28 5.08 12.59
N ILE A 7 -2.38 3.78 12.84
CA ILE A 7 -2.04 3.20 14.15
C ILE A 7 -0.54 2.87 14.18
N LEU A 8 0.24 3.78 14.75
CA LEU A 8 1.66 3.56 15.04
C LEU A 8 1.81 2.53 16.18
N LEU A 9 1.84 1.24 15.87
CA LEU A 9 2.18 0.18 16.81
C LEU A 9 3.54 -0.43 16.47
N LEU A 10 4.56 -0.04 17.24
CA LEU A 10 5.52 -0.94 17.90
C LEU A 10 6.54 -0.08 18.67
N THR A 11 6.71 -0.43 19.95
CA THR A 11 7.56 0.26 20.91
C THR A 11 9.03 0.26 20.44
N GLN A 12 9.63 1.45 20.33
CA GLN A 12 10.97 1.76 19.76
C GLN A 12 11.05 2.02 18.23
N ASN A 13 9.91 2.32 17.58
CA ASN A 13 9.74 3.33 16.50
C ASN A 13 10.35 3.12 15.09
N ILE A 14 10.79 1.93 14.67
CA ILE A 14 11.25 1.75 13.27
C ILE A 14 10.12 1.51 12.25
N ALA A 15 8.91 1.10 12.69
CA ALA A 15 7.83 0.67 11.80
C ALA A 15 6.52 1.47 11.98
N CYS A 16 5.69 1.43 10.95
CA CYS A 16 4.31 1.90 10.93
C CYS A 16 3.37 0.72 10.60
N PHE A 17 2.19 0.70 11.22
CA PHE A 17 1.07 -0.12 10.80
C PHE A 17 -0.02 0.80 10.24
N TYR A 18 -0.59 0.43 9.09
CA TYR A 18 -1.60 1.19 8.40
C TYR A 18 -2.77 0.28 8.04
N VAL A 19 -3.97 0.74 8.37
CA VAL A 19 -5.24 0.09 8.02
C VAL A 19 -6.29 1.18 7.88
N ASP A 20 -7.11 1.07 6.84
CA ASP A 20 -8.22 1.98 6.59
C ASP A 20 -9.43 1.59 7.47
N ASP A 21 -10.34 2.53 7.74
CA ASP A 21 -11.46 2.34 8.66
C ASP A 21 -12.48 1.28 8.20
N GLY A 22 -12.46 0.94 6.91
CA GLY A 22 -13.26 -0.12 6.31
C GLY A 22 -12.68 -1.53 6.39
N TRP A 23 -11.52 -1.75 7.02
CA TRP A 23 -10.88 -3.08 7.08
C TRP A 23 -10.43 -3.45 8.50
N ASP A 24 -10.55 -4.73 8.86
CA ASP A 24 -9.99 -5.27 10.11
C ASP A 24 -8.88 -6.29 9.84
N ALA A 25 -7.62 -5.85 9.89
CA ALA A 25 -6.45 -6.72 9.76
C ALA A 25 -5.91 -7.24 11.11
N SER A 26 -6.59 -6.97 12.22
CA SER A 26 -6.07 -7.23 13.58
C SER A 26 -5.76 -8.72 13.82
N PHE A 27 -6.57 -9.61 13.25
CA PHE A 27 -6.38 -11.07 13.34
C PHE A 27 -5.03 -11.54 12.79
N TYR A 28 -4.49 -10.82 11.82
CA TYR A 28 -3.26 -11.18 11.10
C TYR A 28 -2.06 -10.33 11.50
N LEU A 29 -2.24 -9.39 12.43
CA LEU A 29 -1.18 -8.47 12.85
C LEU A 29 0.07 -9.20 13.37
N LYS A 30 -0.09 -10.31 14.10
CA LYS A 30 1.05 -11.12 14.56
C LYS A 30 1.84 -11.72 13.40
N SER A 31 1.14 -12.23 12.39
CA SER A 31 1.76 -12.79 11.19
C SER A 31 2.46 -11.70 10.39
N LEU A 32 1.82 -10.54 10.21
CA LEU A 32 2.42 -9.38 9.54
C LEU A 32 3.69 -8.89 10.26
N ILE A 33 3.68 -8.83 11.59
CA ILE A 33 4.86 -8.44 12.38
C ILE A 33 5.99 -9.46 12.20
N ALA A 34 5.66 -10.76 12.17
CA ALA A 34 6.65 -11.81 11.94
C ALA A 34 7.28 -11.70 10.54
N ASP A 35 6.46 -11.46 9.52
CA ASP A 35 6.89 -11.27 8.13
C ASP A 35 7.77 -10.03 7.97
N PHE A 36 7.34 -8.89 8.52
CA PHE A 36 8.12 -7.65 8.53
C PHE A 36 9.48 -7.81 9.23
N ARG A 37 9.54 -8.60 10.31
CA ARG A 37 10.82 -8.87 11.00
C ARG A 37 11.76 -9.76 10.18
N ALA A 38 11.23 -10.52 9.23
CA ALA A 38 12.04 -11.35 8.34
C ALA A 38 12.71 -10.51 7.24
N ASP A 39 12.04 -9.47 6.75
CA ASP A 39 12.59 -8.50 5.81
C ASP A 39 12.06 -7.11 6.10
N LEU A 40 12.88 -6.24 6.69
CA LEU A 40 12.41 -4.92 7.13
C LEU A 40 12.20 -3.95 5.96
N TYR A 41 12.79 -4.18 4.80
CA TYR A 41 12.86 -3.20 3.72
C TYR A 41 11.73 -3.35 2.70
N VAL A 42 10.92 -4.40 2.81
CA VAL A 42 9.79 -4.65 1.94
C VAL A 42 8.50 -4.14 2.59
N LEU A 43 7.50 -3.83 1.75
CA LEU A 43 6.14 -3.56 2.22
C LEU A 43 5.42 -4.88 2.48
N HIS A 44 4.92 -5.05 3.70
CA HIS A 44 4.14 -6.21 4.09
C HIS A 44 2.68 -5.83 4.16
N SER A 45 1.81 -6.59 3.53
CA SER A 45 0.38 -6.29 3.56
C SER A 45 -0.48 -7.54 3.53
N VAL A 46 -1.76 -7.34 3.80
CA VAL A 46 -2.78 -8.35 3.60
C VAL A 46 -3.81 -7.85 2.61
N THR A 47 -4.38 -8.74 1.81
CA THR A 47 -5.50 -8.43 0.93
C THR A 47 -6.30 -9.69 0.59
N ASP A 48 -7.50 -9.51 0.06
CA ASP A 48 -8.34 -10.64 -0.38
C ASP A 48 -7.81 -11.30 -1.67
N PRO A 49 -8.14 -12.58 -1.93
CA PRO A 49 -7.62 -13.29 -3.10
C PRO A 49 -7.90 -12.61 -4.43
N GLY A 50 -9.11 -12.08 -4.62
CA GLY A 50 -9.48 -11.42 -5.86
C GLY A 50 -8.66 -10.15 -6.10
N THR A 51 -8.42 -9.38 -5.05
CA THR A 51 -7.56 -8.19 -5.09
C THR A 51 -6.10 -8.57 -5.29
N PHE A 52 -5.59 -9.57 -4.58
CA PHE A 52 -4.21 -10.04 -4.72
C PHE A 52 -3.87 -10.37 -6.17
N TYR A 53 -4.69 -11.17 -6.85
CA TYR A 53 -4.44 -11.53 -8.25
C TYR A 53 -4.50 -10.32 -9.18
N ARG A 54 -5.37 -9.34 -8.92
CA ARG A 54 -5.37 -8.08 -9.68
C ARG A 54 -4.08 -7.31 -9.44
N ASN A 55 -3.64 -7.20 -8.19
CA ASN A 55 -2.42 -6.49 -7.80
C ASN A 55 -1.17 -7.09 -8.45
N LEU A 56 -1.13 -8.42 -8.64
CA LEU A 56 -0.04 -9.08 -9.38
C LEU A 56 0.04 -8.62 -10.84
N MET A 57 -1.09 -8.40 -11.51
CA MET A 57 -1.09 -7.85 -12.88
C MET A 57 -0.51 -6.44 -12.95
N TRP A 58 -0.46 -5.75 -11.81
CA TRP A 58 0.04 -4.39 -11.65
C TRP A 58 1.48 -4.33 -11.13
N SER A 59 2.19 -5.47 -11.16
CA SER A 59 3.61 -5.56 -10.82
C SER A 59 4.43 -5.69 -12.11
N TYR A 60 5.47 -4.88 -12.26
CA TYR A 60 6.24 -4.82 -13.50
C TYR A 60 7.69 -4.42 -13.24
N PHE A 61 8.54 -4.83 -14.18
CA PHE A 61 9.97 -4.59 -14.15
C PHE A 61 10.41 -3.97 -15.48
N ASP A 62 10.97 -2.77 -15.42
CA ASP A 62 11.62 -2.08 -16.54
C ASP A 62 13.01 -1.59 -16.12
N LYS A 63 14.03 -2.29 -16.59
CA LYS A 63 15.43 -1.97 -16.32
C LYS A 63 15.86 -0.62 -16.90
N ASN A 64 15.25 -0.14 -17.98
CA ASN A 64 15.67 1.08 -18.66
C ASN A 64 15.39 2.34 -17.83
N ILE A 65 14.36 2.26 -16.99
CA ILE A 65 13.94 3.33 -16.07
C ILE A 65 14.15 2.93 -14.60
N ASN A 66 14.94 1.88 -14.34
CA ASN A 66 15.24 1.35 -13.00
C ASN A 66 14.00 1.12 -12.14
N LEU A 67 12.95 0.55 -12.73
CA LEU A 67 11.66 0.34 -12.09
C LEU A 67 11.44 -1.16 -11.87
N HIS A 68 11.28 -1.55 -10.61
CA HIS A 68 11.03 -2.91 -10.15
C HIS A 68 9.98 -2.83 -9.05
N THR A 69 8.70 -2.76 -9.40
CA THR A 69 7.67 -2.43 -8.41
C THR A 69 6.46 -3.32 -8.52
N GLY A 70 5.86 -3.60 -7.37
CA GLY A 70 4.55 -4.20 -7.26
C GLY A 70 3.53 -3.22 -6.69
N PHE A 71 2.25 -3.57 -6.86
CA PHE A 71 1.16 -2.83 -6.24
C PHE A 71 0.63 -3.58 -5.02
N SER A 72 0.32 -2.85 -3.96
CA SER A 72 -0.42 -3.35 -2.81
C SER A 72 -1.48 -2.32 -2.40
N TRP A 73 -2.69 -2.79 -2.15
CA TRP A 73 -3.74 -1.94 -1.56
C TRP A 73 -3.52 -1.85 -0.05
N ILE A 74 -2.68 -0.89 0.37
CA ILE A 74 -2.17 -0.83 1.75
C ILE A 74 -3.24 -0.64 2.83
N GLY A 75 -4.40 -0.06 2.48
CA GLY A 75 -5.53 0.15 3.39
C GLY A 75 -6.14 -1.13 3.94
N CYS A 76 -5.95 -2.27 3.28
CA CYS A 76 -6.39 -3.56 3.78
C CYS A 76 -5.64 -4.04 5.04
N GLY A 77 -4.55 -3.35 5.43
CA GLY A 77 -3.67 -3.73 6.53
C GLY A 77 -2.25 -3.93 6.04
N SER A 78 -1.32 -3.11 6.53
CA SER A 78 0.08 -3.15 6.10
C SER A 78 1.06 -2.71 7.17
N ILE A 79 2.26 -3.29 7.14
CA ILE A 79 3.41 -2.90 7.95
C ILE A 79 4.57 -2.51 7.03
N PHE A 80 5.24 -1.42 7.37
CA PHE A 80 6.39 -0.90 6.64
C PHE A 80 7.26 -0.02 7.55
N LEU A 81 8.47 0.31 7.11
CA LEU A 81 9.36 1.21 7.84
C LEU A 81 8.78 2.62 7.96
N ARG A 82 9.01 3.26 9.12
CA ARG A 82 8.60 4.65 9.36
C ARG A 82 9.16 5.61 8.33
N GLU A 83 10.37 5.38 7.87
CA GLU A 83 11.00 6.22 6.85
C GLU A 83 10.22 6.22 5.53
N TYR A 84 9.57 5.11 5.17
CA TYR A 84 8.71 5.03 4.00
C TYR A 84 7.45 5.90 4.16
N ALA A 85 6.85 5.92 5.35
CA ALA A 85 5.75 6.82 5.68
C ALA A 85 6.18 8.29 5.54
N GLN A 86 7.35 8.64 6.09
CA GLN A 86 7.88 10.00 6.05
C GLN A 86 8.21 10.44 4.62
N ARG A 87 8.84 9.56 3.83
CA ARG A 87 9.14 9.79 2.42
C ARG A 87 7.85 9.99 1.62
N HIS A 88 6.85 9.15 1.84
CA HIS A 88 5.54 9.26 1.19
C HIS A 88 4.88 10.60 1.48
N ILE A 89 4.80 11.00 2.75
CA ILE A 89 4.22 12.31 3.14
C ILE A 89 4.95 13.46 2.43
N ARG A 90 6.28 13.41 2.33
CA ARG A 90 7.05 14.42 1.58
C ARG A 90 6.69 14.45 0.10
N TYR A 91 6.56 13.28 -0.55
CA TYR A 91 6.14 13.20 -1.96
C TYR A 91 4.70 13.70 -2.15
N LEU A 92 3.78 13.34 -1.27
CA LEU A 92 2.41 13.87 -1.30
C LEU A 92 2.43 15.41 -1.19
N HIS A 93 3.19 15.98 -0.25
CA HIS A 93 3.28 17.43 -0.13
C HIS A 93 3.91 18.11 -1.34
N ALA A 94 4.90 17.49 -1.98
CA ALA A 94 5.54 18.04 -3.16
C ALA A 94 4.65 17.94 -4.41
N TYR A 95 4.00 16.80 -4.62
CA TYR A 95 3.30 16.47 -5.87
C TYR A 95 1.80 16.78 -5.84
N LEU A 96 1.15 16.57 -4.70
CA LEU A 96 -0.31 16.71 -4.55
C LEU A 96 -0.76 18.09 -4.13
N LYS A 97 0.16 18.98 -3.76
CA LYS A 97 -0.16 20.38 -3.47
C LYS A 97 -0.91 21.03 -4.65
N ASP A 98 -0.48 20.71 -5.87
CA ASP A 98 -1.07 21.21 -7.11
C ASP A 98 -2.09 20.24 -7.73
N ASN A 99 -2.17 18.99 -7.24
CA ASN A 99 -3.01 17.91 -7.77
C ASN A 99 -3.90 17.27 -6.70
N ARG A 100 -4.69 18.09 -5.97
CA ARG A 100 -5.51 17.63 -4.82
C ARG A 100 -6.48 16.48 -5.13
N ASN A 101 -6.89 16.33 -6.39
CA ASN A 101 -7.77 15.24 -6.82
C ASN A 101 -7.10 13.86 -6.73
N LEU A 102 -5.76 13.80 -6.66
CA LEU A 102 -4.99 12.57 -6.57
C LEU A 102 -4.71 12.14 -5.11
N VAL A 103 -5.17 12.89 -4.10
CA VAL A 103 -5.01 12.51 -2.67
C VAL A 103 -5.67 11.17 -2.36
N GLN A 104 -6.78 10.86 -3.02
CA GLN A 104 -7.45 9.55 -2.90
C GLN A 104 -6.61 8.38 -3.45
N LEU A 105 -5.55 8.69 -4.19
CA LEU A 105 -4.64 7.72 -4.80
C LEU A 105 -3.35 7.56 -4.00
N SER A 106 -3.22 8.25 -2.87
CA SER A 106 -2.09 8.14 -1.95
C SER A 106 -1.72 6.69 -1.67
N ASP A 107 -2.73 5.85 -1.42
CA ASP A 107 -2.54 4.42 -1.10
C ASP A 107 -1.96 3.63 -2.28
N VAL A 108 -2.23 4.09 -3.50
CA VAL A 108 -1.69 3.50 -4.72
C VAL A 108 -0.26 3.90 -4.95
N PHE A 109 0.02 5.18 -4.75
CA PHE A 109 1.36 5.73 -4.94
C PHE A 109 2.35 5.18 -3.94
N PHE A 110 1.90 4.90 -2.71
CA PHE A 110 2.76 4.42 -1.64
C PHE A 110 3.57 3.20 -2.06
N SER A 111 2.91 2.11 -2.50
CA SER A 111 3.59 0.87 -2.88
C SER A 111 4.48 1.04 -4.11
N ILE A 112 4.04 1.82 -5.10
CA ILE A 112 4.79 2.06 -6.34
C ILE A 112 6.08 2.85 -6.06
N TRP A 113 6.05 3.84 -5.18
CA TRP A 113 7.22 4.66 -4.83
C TRP A 113 8.23 3.95 -3.94
N LEU A 114 7.90 2.78 -3.39
CA LEU A 114 8.92 1.94 -2.77
C LEU A 114 9.84 1.30 -3.79
N ASN A 115 9.38 1.15 -5.03
CA ASN A 115 10.11 0.52 -6.11
C ASN A 115 10.62 -0.87 -5.71
N ASP A 116 9.73 -1.65 -5.10
CA ASP A 116 9.97 -3.03 -4.70
C ASP A 116 8.68 -3.87 -4.82
N ILE A 117 8.81 -5.20 -4.75
CA ILE A 117 7.69 -6.13 -4.76
C ILE A 117 7.20 -6.35 -3.32
N PRO A 118 5.95 -5.98 -2.98
CA PRO A 118 5.44 -6.18 -1.62
C PRO A 118 5.25 -7.67 -1.30
N SER A 119 5.50 -8.03 -0.04
CA SER A 119 5.06 -9.30 0.53
C SER A 119 3.58 -9.18 0.90
N GLN A 120 2.71 -9.95 0.24
CA GLN A 120 1.27 -9.87 0.46
C GLN A 120 0.71 -11.21 0.91
N PHE A 121 0.06 -11.23 2.06
CA PHE A 121 -0.77 -12.36 2.45
C PHE A 121 -2.10 -12.29 1.71
N ASN A 122 -2.37 -13.37 0.99
CA ASN A 122 -3.64 -13.60 0.33
C ASN A 122 -4.56 -14.37 1.29
N ILE A 123 -5.46 -13.64 1.93
CA ILE A 123 -6.36 -14.15 2.98
C ILE A 123 -7.74 -13.53 2.80
N ASP A 124 -8.81 -14.25 3.16
CA ASP A 124 -10.18 -13.74 3.00
C ASP A 124 -10.53 -12.69 4.07
N ILE A 125 -9.94 -11.49 3.96
CA ILE A 125 -10.22 -10.37 4.86
C ILE A 125 -11.66 -9.86 4.74
N ARG A 126 -12.32 -10.10 3.59
CA ARG A 126 -13.73 -9.71 3.38
C ARG A 126 -14.69 -10.53 4.21
N SER A 127 -14.29 -11.74 4.61
CA SER A 127 -15.07 -12.59 5.51
C SER A 127 -15.02 -12.13 6.98
N LEU A 128 -14.16 -11.16 7.33
CA LEU A 128 -13.98 -10.72 8.70
C LEU A 128 -15.11 -9.76 9.14
N PRO A 129 -15.57 -9.86 10.40
CA PRO A 129 -16.57 -8.95 10.93
C PRO A 129 -16.11 -7.49 10.83
N GLY A 130 -16.96 -6.62 10.26
CA GLY A 130 -16.66 -5.18 10.15
C GLY A 130 -15.84 -4.78 8.92
N SER A 131 -15.44 -5.72 8.06
CA SER A 131 -14.80 -5.39 6.79
C SER A 131 -15.84 -4.97 5.74
N ASP A 132 -15.56 -3.90 5.01
CA ASP A 132 -16.39 -3.41 3.92
C ASP A 132 -16.26 -4.31 2.68
N ILE A 133 -17.35 -4.45 1.90
CA ILE A 133 -17.42 -5.21 0.65
C ILE A 133 -17.05 -4.31 -0.54
N GLY A 134 -16.31 -3.22 -0.27
CA GLY A 134 -15.87 -2.27 -1.27
C GLY A 134 -15.18 -2.95 -2.46
N LEU A 135 -15.45 -2.43 -3.66
CA LEU A 135 -14.72 -2.87 -4.85
C LEU A 135 -13.25 -2.47 -4.69
N PRO A 136 -12.31 -3.34 -5.07
CA PRO A 136 -10.90 -3.01 -4.97
C PRO A 136 -10.59 -1.79 -5.81
N PHE A 137 -9.78 -0.87 -5.30
CA PHE A 137 -9.42 0.32 -6.07
C PHE A 137 -8.78 -0.03 -7.42
N SER A 138 -8.04 -1.15 -7.49
CA SER A 138 -7.49 -1.73 -8.72
C SER A 138 -8.52 -2.21 -9.75
N SER A 139 -9.81 -2.13 -9.45
CA SER A 139 -10.91 -2.34 -10.39
C SER A 139 -11.48 -1.06 -11.01
N SER A 140 -11.01 0.12 -10.57
CA SER A 140 -11.41 1.40 -11.15
C SER A 140 -10.99 1.53 -12.62
N SER A 141 -11.85 2.10 -13.47
CA SER A 141 -11.56 2.32 -14.90
C SER A 141 -10.33 3.21 -15.13
N ASN A 142 -10.01 4.08 -14.18
CA ASN A 142 -8.90 5.02 -14.28
C ASN A 142 -7.60 4.46 -13.67
N PHE A 143 -7.62 3.23 -13.12
CA PHE A 143 -6.49 2.67 -12.38
C PHE A 143 -5.18 2.65 -13.21
N LEU A 144 -5.28 2.23 -14.48
CA LEU A 144 -4.14 2.20 -15.41
C LEU A 144 -3.47 3.57 -15.60
N GLN A 145 -4.27 4.61 -15.79
CA GLN A 145 -3.77 5.96 -15.97
C GLN A 145 -3.04 6.44 -14.70
N TYR A 146 -3.60 6.15 -13.53
CA TYR A 146 -2.98 6.50 -12.26
C TYR A 146 -1.69 5.73 -12.03
N GLN A 147 -1.67 4.44 -12.31
CA GLN A 147 -0.48 3.62 -12.21
C GLN A 147 0.64 4.22 -13.06
N TYR A 148 0.39 4.50 -14.35
CA TYR A 148 1.38 5.11 -15.25
C TYR A 148 1.94 6.44 -14.73
N GLN A 149 1.08 7.34 -14.23
CA GLN A 149 1.52 8.62 -13.65
C GLN A 149 2.40 8.41 -12.40
N SER A 150 2.06 7.42 -11.57
CA SER A 150 2.83 7.05 -10.38
C SER A 150 4.21 6.52 -10.74
N SER A 151 4.24 5.64 -11.76
CA SER A 151 5.45 5.01 -12.28
C SER A 151 6.48 6.04 -12.71
N ILE A 152 6.05 7.06 -13.46
CA ILE A 152 6.95 8.13 -13.91
C ILE A 152 7.58 8.85 -12.71
N LEU A 153 6.81 9.10 -11.66
CA LEU A 153 7.32 9.80 -10.48
C LEU A 153 8.24 8.94 -9.63
N ALA A 154 8.05 7.61 -9.63
CA ALA A 154 8.92 6.67 -8.94
C ALA A 154 10.34 6.65 -9.54
N THR A 155 10.51 7.12 -10.78
CA THR A 155 11.80 7.14 -11.50
C THR A 155 12.62 8.42 -11.28
N ILE A 156 12.06 9.42 -10.57
CA ILE A 156 12.70 10.71 -10.26
C ILE A 156 13.32 10.65 -8.87
#